data_AF-A0A2P6W6U8-F1
#
_entry.id   AF-A0A2P6W6U8-F1
#
_cell.length_a   1.000
_cell.length_b   1.000
_cell.length_c   1.000
_cell.angle_alpha   90.00
_cell.angle_beta   90.00
_cell.angle_gamma   90.00
#
_symmetry.space_group_name_H-M   'P 1'
#
loop_
_entity.id
_entity.type
_entity.pdbx_description
1 polymer ?
#
loop_
_entity_poly.entity_id
_entity_poly.type
_entity_poly.pdbx_seq_one_letter_code
_entity_poly.pdbx_strand_id
1 'polypeptide(L)'
;MDTTGRVLQVFAFLMLMPYFLGIYLREPNQVVQIYALSALTSVFLGRLGIHFGERGTMSLQEATISTVLAWSLVSLIGGMPFFRFLSFEHAIFESVAGIT
;
A
#
# COMPACT_ATOMS: atom_id res chain seq x y z
N MET A 1 -11.10 6.84 9.83
CA MET A 1 -9.99 6.10 9.16
C MET A 1 -10.31 4.64 8.85
N ASP A 2 -11.48 4.09 9.26
CA ASP A 2 -11.83 2.68 9.01
C ASP A 2 -11.75 2.32 7.51
N THR A 3 -12.35 3.14 6.64
CA THR A 3 -12.32 2.95 5.19
C THR A 3 -10.90 2.92 4.62
N THR A 4 -10.06 3.91 4.96
CA THR A 4 -8.65 3.93 4.56
C THR A 4 -7.91 2.68 5.04
N GLY A 5 -8.15 2.26 6.28
CA GLY A 5 -7.54 1.07 6.85
C GLY A 5 -7.95 -0.22 6.10
N ARG A 6 -9.22 -0.33 5.69
CA ARG A 6 -9.69 -1.44 4.85
C ARG A 6 -9.08 -1.43 3.46
N VAL A 7 -8.94 -0.27 2.82
CA VAL A 7 -8.26 -0.13 1.53
C VAL A 7 -6.82 -0.65 1.63
N LEU A 8 -6.10 -0.30 2.68
CA LEU A 8 -4.76 -0.83 2.92
C LEU A 8 -4.74 -2.34 3.15
N GLN A 9 -5.72 -2.91 3.84
CA GLN A 9 -5.79 -4.38 3.95
C GLN A 9 -5.97 -5.06 2.59
N VAL A 10 -6.81 -4.50 1.72
CA VAL A 10 -6.96 -5.01 0.34
C VAL A 10 -5.64 -4.86 -0.42
N PHE A 11 -5.00 -3.69 -0.32
CA PHE A 11 -3.72 -3.43 -0.98
C PHE A 11 -2.61 -4.39 -0.51
N ALA A 12 -2.60 -4.76 0.77
CA ALA A 12 -1.67 -5.75 1.29
C ALA A 12 -1.79 -7.11 0.56
N PHE A 13 -3.02 -7.58 0.30
CA PHE A 13 -3.24 -8.80 -0.46
C PHE A 13 -2.76 -8.67 -1.91
N LEU A 14 -2.94 -7.50 -2.53
CA LEU A 14 -2.44 -7.24 -3.87
C LEU A 14 -0.92 -7.30 -3.93
N MET A 15 -0.20 -6.81 -2.90
CA MET A 15 1.27 -6.89 -2.83
C MET A 15 1.79 -8.32 -2.66
N LEU A 16 0.96 -9.26 -2.19
CA LEU A 16 1.35 -10.68 -2.15
C LEU A 16 1.38 -11.32 -3.54
N MET A 17 0.63 -10.79 -4.52
CA MET A 17 0.62 -11.32 -5.88
C MET A 17 2.01 -11.23 -6.56
N PRO A 18 2.67 -10.05 -6.66
CA PRO A 18 4.02 -9.96 -7.20
C PRO A 18 5.06 -10.68 -6.32
N TYR A 19 4.83 -10.79 -5.01
CA TYR A 19 5.68 -11.62 -4.13
C TYR A 19 5.68 -13.09 -4.56
N PHE A 20 4.50 -13.71 -4.71
CA PHE A 20 4.40 -15.11 -5.12
C PHE A 20 4.87 -15.31 -6.56
N LEU A 21 4.60 -14.35 -7.44
CA LEU A 21 5.11 -14.38 -8.81
C LEU A 21 6.64 -14.34 -8.83
N GLY A 22 7.28 -13.50 -8.03
CA GLY A 22 8.73 -13.44 -7.90
C GLY A 22 9.35 -14.76 -7.39
N ILE A 23 8.69 -15.43 -6.42
CA ILE A 23 9.11 -16.78 -5.98
C ILE A 23 9.02 -17.77 -7.13
N TYR A 24 7.90 -17.78 -7.87
CA TYR A 24 7.69 -18.68 -9.00
C TYR A 24 8.74 -18.49 -10.10
N LEU A 25 9.07 -17.23 -10.40
CA LEU A 25 10.09 -16.86 -11.38
C LEU A 25 11.54 -17.01 -10.86
N ARG A 26 11.73 -17.38 -9.59
CA ARG A 26 13.04 -17.50 -8.92
C ARG A 26 13.85 -16.20 -8.94
N GLU A 27 13.15 -15.08 -8.78
CA GLU A 27 13.77 -13.77 -8.62
C GLU A 27 14.66 -13.73 -7.35
N PRO A 28 15.69 -12.86 -7.32
CA PRO A 28 16.54 -12.73 -6.15
C PRO A 28 15.72 -12.49 -4.88
N ASN A 29 16.06 -13.19 -3.79
CA ASN A 29 15.34 -13.09 -2.51
C ASN A 29 15.11 -11.65 -2.05
N GLN A 30 16.06 -10.76 -2.33
CA GLN A 30 15.97 -9.36 -1.95
C GLN A 30 14.86 -8.59 -2.70
N VAL A 31 14.60 -8.96 -3.96
CA VAL A 31 13.51 -8.41 -4.78
C VAL A 31 12.17 -8.95 -4.28
N VAL A 32 12.12 -10.23 -3.92
CA VAL A 32 10.91 -10.87 -3.41
C VAL A 32 10.53 -10.30 -2.04
N GLN A 33 11.48 -10.23 -1.11
CA GLN A 33 11.24 -9.82 0.29
C GLN A 33 10.66 -8.39 0.42
N ILE A 34 10.94 -7.48 -0.51
CA ILE A 34 10.43 -6.11 -0.42
C ILE A 34 8.91 -6.05 -0.61
N TYR A 35 8.34 -6.90 -1.47
CA TYR A 35 6.89 -7.01 -1.63
C TYR A 35 6.22 -7.55 -0.37
N ALA A 36 6.84 -8.52 0.32
CA ALA A 36 6.37 -8.99 1.62
C ALA A 36 6.43 -7.88 2.68
N LEU A 37 7.50 -7.08 2.70
CA LEU A 37 7.62 -5.94 3.61
C LEU A 37 6.55 -4.86 3.33
N SER A 38 6.29 -4.56 2.06
CA SER A 38 5.19 -3.66 1.66
C SER A 38 3.84 -4.19 2.11
N ALA A 39 3.57 -5.48 1.90
CA ALA A 39 2.34 -6.12 2.35
C ALA A 39 2.18 -6.03 3.87
N LEU A 40 3.24 -6.35 4.64
CA LEU A 40 3.24 -6.25 6.10
C LEU A 40 3.00 -4.82 6.58
N THR A 41 3.66 -3.84 5.95
CA THR A 41 3.47 -2.42 6.25
C THR A 41 2.02 -2.00 6.00
N SER A 42 1.43 -2.46 4.90
CA SER A 42 0.05 -2.18 4.53
C SER A 42 -0.95 -2.85 5.50
N VAL A 43 -0.71 -4.10 5.92
CA VAL A 43 -1.52 -4.75 6.97
C VAL A 43 -1.41 -3.99 8.29
N PHE A 44 -0.21 -3.61 8.70
CA PHE A 44 0.03 -2.94 9.97
C PHE A 44 -0.70 -1.59 10.02
N LEU A 45 -0.47 -0.72 9.03
CA LEU A 45 -1.15 0.57 8.93
C LEU A 45 -2.66 0.40 8.74
N GLY A 46 -3.09 -0.59 7.96
CA GLY A 46 -4.49 -0.92 7.75
C GLY A 46 -5.20 -1.30 9.04
N ARG A 47 -4.58 -2.15 9.87
CA ARG A 47 -5.09 -2.52 11.21
C ARG A 47 -5.15 -1.33 12.15
N LEU A 48 -4.13 -0.46 12.16
CA LEU A 48 -4.17 0.78 12.94
C LEU A 48 -5.34 1.68 12.51
N GLY A 49 -5.53 1.87 11.20
CA GLY A 49 -6.62 2.68 10.65
C GLY A 49 -8.01 2.15 10.99
N ILE A 50 -8.19 0.83 11.03
CA ILE A 50 -9.43 0.18 11.46
C ILE A 50 -9.61 0.27 12.98
N HIS A 51 -8.54 0.11 13.76
CA HIS A 51 -8.62 0.14 15.22
C HIS A 51 -8.99 1.52 15.76
N PHE A 52 -8.39 2.58 15.21
CA PHE A 52 -8.67 3.96 15.59
C PHE A 52 -9.77 4.62 14.74
N GLY A 53 -10.31 3.89 13.76
CA GLY A 53 -11.31 4.40 12.85
C GLY A 53 -12.71 4.36 13.47
N GLU A 54 -13.37 5.52 13.51
CA GLU A 54 -14.80 5.55 13.82
C GLU A 54 -15.62 4.85 12.73
N ARG A 55 -16.65 4.12 13.17
CA ARG A 55 -17.57 3.38 12.31
C ARG A 55 -18.90 4.12 12.26
N GLY A 56 -19.46 4.30 11.08
CA GLY A 56 -20.75 4.97 10.90
C GLY A 56 -20.86 5.66 9.55
N THR A 57 -21.86 6.52 9.41
CA THR A 57 -22.04 7.37 8.24
C THR A 57 -20.94 8.42 8.21
N MET A 58 -20.13 8.42 7.16
CA MET A 58 -19.14 9.47 6.92
C MET A 58 -19.81 10.72 6.36
N SER A 59 -19.42 11.88 6.86
CA SER A 59 -19.65 13.16 6.19
C SER A 59 -18.88 13.23 4.86
N LEU A 60 -19.30 14.14 3.97
CA LEU A 60 -18.61 14.38 2.70
C LEU A 60 -17.12 14.75 2.91
N GLN A 61 -16.84 15.54 3.95
CA GLN A 61 -15.48 15.95 4.30
C GLN A 61 -14.63 14.73 4.72
N GLU A 62 -15.15 13.88 5.59
CA GLU A 62 -14.45 12.65 6.03
C GLU A 62 -14.23 11.67 4.90
N ALA A 63 -15.20 11.52 4.00
CA ALA A 63 -15.07 10.66 2.82
C ALA A 63 -13.97 11.18 1.88
N THR A 64 -13.90 12.50 1.67
CA THR A 64 -12.88 13.13 0.84
C THR A 64 -11.48 12.94 1.45
N ILE A 65 -11.34 13.22 2.75
CA ILE A 65 -10.07 13.04 3.48
C ILE A 65 -9.65 11.57 3.46
N SER A 66 -10.57 10.65 3.70
CA SER A 66 -10.27 9.21 3.71
C SER A 66 -9.79 8.73 2.34
N THR A 67 -10.36 9.26 1.26
CA THR A 67 -9.97 8.93 -0.12
C THR A 67 -8.57 9.42 -0.43
N VAL A 68 -8.27 10.70 -0.18
CA VAL A 68 -6.94 11.27 -0.40
C VAL A 68 -5.89 10.51 0.41
N LEU A 69 -6.16 10.30 1.70
CA LEU A 69 -5.24 9.58 2.59
C LEU A 69 -5.00 8.14 2.14
N ALA A 70 -6.05 7.42 1.69
CA ALA A 70 -5.91 6.07 1.21
C ALA A 70 -4.97 6.01 0.00
N TRP A 71 -5.20 6.84 -1.01
CA TRP A 71 -4.37 6.85 -2.21
C TRP A 71 -2.95 7.34 -1.95
N SER A 72 -2.75 8.33 -1.05
CA SER A 72 -1.40 8.74 -0.64
C SER A 72 -0.63 7.60 0.03
N LEU A 73 -1.25 6.87 0.96
CA LEU A 73 -0.60 5.75 1.64
C LEU A 73 -0.36 4.57 0.70
N VAL A 74 -1.33 4.25 -0.17
CA VAL A 74 -1.18 3.21 -1.19
C VAL A 74 -0.02 3.56 -2.13
N SER A 75 0.09 4.80 -2.58
CA SER A 75 1.20 5.25 -3.44
C SER A 75 2.56 5.17 -2.73
N LEU A 76 2.64 5.58 -1.46
CA LEU A 76 3.86 5.49 -0.67
C LEU A 76 4.32 4.03 -0.47
N ILE A 77 3.40 3.14 -0.14
CA ILE A 77 3.72 1.71 0.09
C ILE A 77 4.01 1.00 -1.25
N GLY A 78 3.27 1.32 -2.30
CA GLY A 78 3.48 0.80 -3.65
C GLY A 78 4.82 1.23 -4.26
N GLY A 79 5.40 2.33 -3.78
CA GLY A 79 6.73 2.80 -4.19
C GLY A 79 7.89 2.03 -3.55
N MET A 80 7.65 1.32 -2.44
CA MET A 80 8.70 0.62 -1.70
C MET A 80 9.51 -0.36 -2.55
N PRO A 81 8.91 -1.21 -3.42
CA PRO A 81 9.68 -2.10 -4.29
C PRO A 81 10.63 -1.37 -5.23
N PHE A 82 10.32 -0.12 -5.60
CA PHE A 82 11.12 0.68 -6.52
C PHE A 82 12.30 1.41 -5.86
N PHE A 83 12.30 1.59 -4.52
CA PHE A 83 13.37 2.31 -3.81
C PHE A 83 14.77 1.71 -3.95
N ARG A 84 14.86 0.45 -4.40
CA ARG A 84 16.14 -0.21 -4.70
C ARG A 84 16.70 0.14 -6.07
N PHE A 85 15.86 0.62 -6.98
CA PHE A 85 16.19 0.84 -8.38
C PHE A 85 16.13 2.31 -8.78
N LEU A 86 15.30 3.09 -8.09
CA LEU A 86 15.01 4.49 -8.38
C LEU A 86 15.26 5.37 -7.16
N SER A 87 15.46 6.67 -7.38
CA SER A 87 15.41 7.65 -6.29
C SER A 87 14.03 7.66 -5.64
N PHE A 88 13.93 8.21 -4.43
CA PHE A 88 12.66 8.29 -3.72
C PHE A 88 11.57 8.97 -4.55
N GLU A 89 11.88 10.11 -5.18
CA GLU A 89 10.94 10.88 -5.99
C GLU A 89 10.45 10.09 -7.20
N HIS A 90 11.38 9.42 -7.90
CA HIS A 90 11.05 8.60 -9.06
C HIS A 90 10.23 7.36 -8.67
N ALA A 91 10.59 6.69 -7.58
CA ALA A 91 9.84 5.54 -7.08
C ALA A 91 8.40 5.89 -6.66
N ILE A 92 8.20 7.04 -6.00
CA ILE A 92 6.86 7.52 -5.68
C ILE A 92 6.11 7.92 -6.95
N PHE A 93 6.77 8.59 -7.89
CA PHE A 93 6.16 8.95 -9.17
C PHE A 93 5.68 7.72 -9.95
N GLU A 94 6.53 6.70 -10.11
CA GLU A 94 6.17 5.45 -10.78
C GLU A 94 5.03 4.72 -10.06
N SER A 95 5.04 4.72 -8.73
CA SER A 95 3.96 4.13 -7.95
C SER A 95 2.63 4.84 -8.19
N VAL A 96 2.61 6.17 -8.10
CA VAL A 96 1.40 6.97 -8.38
C VAL A 96 0.91 6.68 -9.80
N ALA A 97 1.78 6.79 -10.80
CA ALA A 97 1.44 6.56 -12.21
C ALA A 97 0.97 5.13 -12.52
N GLY A 98 1.45 4.13 -11.77
CA GLY A 98 0.97 2.75 -11.91
C GLY A 98 -0.38 2.49 -11.25
N ILE A 99 -0.76 3.31 -10.26
CA ILE A 99 -2.01 3.17 -9.50
C ILE A 99 -3.14 4.02 -10.11
N THR A 100 -2.81 5.18 -10.69
CA THR A 100 -3.76 6.16 -11.28
C THR A 100 -3.71 6.17 -12.79
#